data_AF-A0A933L8Z6-F1
#
_entry.id   AF-A0A933L8Z6-F1
#
_cell.length_a   1.000
_cell.length_b   1.000
_cell.length_c   1.000
_cell.angle_alpha   90.00
_cell.angle_beta   90.00
_cell.angle_gamma   90.00
#
_symmetry.space_group_name_H-M   'P 1'
#
loop_
_entity.id
_entity.type
_entity.pdbx_description
1 polymer ?
#
loop_
_entity_poly.entity_id
_entity_poly.type
_entity_poly.pdbx_seq_one_letter_code
_entity_poly.pdbx_strand_id
1 'polypeptide(L)'
;MSHLAKIQYLIAIWDRYQKIAKKEKGRILDEFCAVCGYSRKSAIRLLNSPIAPASVHNRGRKPHYNQKAIRDVLGWSHLRANFI
;
A
#
# COMPACT_ATOMS: atom_id res chain seq x y z
N MET A 1 -1.98 -10.85 -17.67
CA MET A 1 -0.91 -9.84 -17.48
C MET A 1 -0.11 -10.16 -16.23
N SER A 2 1.22 -10.04 -16.30
CA SER A 2 2.13 -10.17 -15.14
C SER A 2 1.91 -9.04 -14.14
N HIS A 3 2.29 -9.26 -12.87
CA HIS A 3 2.09 -8.27 -11.80
C HIS A 3 2.83 -6.95 -12.09
N LEU A 4 4.08 -7.03 -12.56
CA LEU A 4 4.87 -5.86 -12.95
C LEU A 4 4.21 -5.05 -14.08
N ALA A 5 3.63 -5.72 -15.08
CA ALA A 5 2.92 -5.04 -16.16
C ALA A 5 1.70 -4.27 -15.64
N LYS A 6 0.95 -4.84 -14.68
CA LYS A 6 -0.18 -4.15 -14.04
C LYS A 6 0.27 -2.91 -13.26
N ILE A 7 1.42 -2.97 -12.57
CA ILE A 7 1.98 -1.82 -11.86
C ILE A 7 2.39 -0.72 -12.84
N GLN A 8 3.10 -1.06 -13.91
CA GLN A 8 3.51 -0.09 -14.94
C GLN A 8 2.31 0.59 -15.58
N TYR A 9 1.28 -0.18 -15.91
CA TYR A 9 0.03 0.35 -16.46
C TYR A 9 -0.72 1.24 -15.47
N LEU A 10 -0.74 0.87 -14.18
CA LEU A 10 -1.30 1.71 -13.11
C LEU A 10 -0.59 3.06 -13.03
N ILE A 11 0.74 3.07 -13.03
CA ILE A 11 1.55 4.31 -12.97
C ILE A 11 1.24 5.20 -14.18
N ALA A 12 1.16 4.63 -15.38
CA ALA A 12 0.87 5.36 -16.62
C ALA A 12 -0.54 5.99 -16.65
N ILE A 13 -1.53 5.35 -16.01
CA ILE A 13 -2.91 5.86 -15.96
C ILE A 13 -3.14 6.80 -14.78
N TRP A 14 -2.41 6.64 -13.69
CA TRP A 14 -2.65 7.36 -12.44
C TRP A 14 -2.68 8.87 -12.64
N ASP A 15 -1.68 9.44 -13.33
CA ASP A 15 -1.61 10.89 -13.57
C ASP A 15 -2.81 11.42 -14.36
N ARG A 16 -3.22 10.70 -15.41
CA ARG A 16 -4.41 11.04 -16.22
C ARG A 16 -5.68 10.98 -15.39
N TYR A 17 -5.84 9.94 -14.58
CA TYR A 17 -7.00 9.76 -13.71
C TYR A 17 -7.09 10.85 -12.63
N GLN A 18 -5.96 11.35 -12.12
CA GLN A 18 -5.93 12.44 -11.14
C GLN A 18 -6.37 13.77 -11.75
N LYS A 19 -5.88 14.12 -12.93
CA LYS A 19 -6.09 15.42 -13.60
C LYS A 19 -7.47 15.62 -14.22
N ILE A 20 -8.17 14.55 -14.56
CA ILE A 20 -9.44 14.61 -15.31
C ILE A 20 -10.65 14.94 -14.43
N ALA A 21 -11.69 15.53 -15.03
CA ALA A 21 -12.97 15.82 -14.36
C ALA A 21 -13.74 14.55 -13.98
N LYS A 22 -14.53 14.60 -12.88
CA LYS A 22 -15.28 13.45 -12.35
C LYS A 22 -16.12 12.68 -13.39
N LYS A 23 -16.69 13.40 -14.37
CA LYS A 23 -17.54 12.81 -15.43
C LYS A 23 -16.76 11.83 -16.32
N GLU A 24 -15.49 12.10 -16.59
CA GLU A 24 -14.67 11.32 -17.52
C GLU A 24 -13.83 10.25 -16.81
N LYS A 25 -13.61 10.40 -15.49
CA LYS A 25 -12.93 9.38 -14.65
C LYS A 25 -13.56 8.00 -14.75
N GLY A 26 -14.87 7.94 -14.98
CA GLY A 26 -15.60 6.68 -15.16
C GLY A 26 -15.06 5.86 -16.33
N ARG A 27 -14.78 6.50 -17.48
CA ARG A 27 -14.29 5.82 -18.69
C ARG A 27 -12.91 5.20 -18.49
N ILE A 28 -12.00 5.97 -17.89
CA ILE A 28 -10.64 5.51 -17.55
C ILE A 28 -10.70 4.32 -16.58
N LEU A 29 -11.62 4.38 -15.61
CA LEU A 29 -11.79 3.33 -14.64
C LEU A 29 -12.30 2.03 -15.27
N ASP A 30 -13.23 2.12 -16.22
CA ASP A 30 -13.74 0.96 -16.96
C ASP A 30 -12.66 0.34 -17.85
N GLU A 31 -11.88 1.17 -18.56
CA GLU A 31 -10.73 0.72 -19.35
C GLU A 31 -9.71 -0.02 -18.47
N PHE A 32 -9.34 0.57 -17.33
CA PHE A 32 -8.39 -0.04 -16.40
C PHE A 32 -8.89 -1.40 -15.86
N CYS A 33 -10.19 -1.50 -15.54
CA CYS A 33 -10.80 -2.74 -15.09
C CYS A 33 -10.76 -3.81 -16.18
N ALA A 34 -11.08 -3.45 -17.43
CA ALA A 34 -11.08 -4.37 -18.57
C ALA A 34 -9.66 -4.90 -18.89
N VAL A 35 -8.64 -4.03 -18.86
CA VAL A 35 -7.25 -4.41 -19.17
C VAL A 35 -6.60 -5.21 -18.05
N CYS A 36 -6.76 -4.79 -16.79
CA CYS A 36 -6.07 -5.43 -15.66
C CYS A 36 -6.88 -6.56 -14.99
N GLY A 37 -8.18 -6.69 -15.30
CA GLY A 37 -9.09 -7.66 -14.71
C GLY A 37 -9.44 -7.36 -13.25
N TYR A 38 -9.44 -6.09 -12.84
CA TYR A 38 -9.81 -5.68 -11.48
C TYR A 38 -11.30 -5.36 -11.38
N SER A 39 -11.87 -5.54 -10.19
CA SER A 39 -13.19 -4.97 -9.90
C SER A 39 -13.11 -3.45 -9.75
N ARG A 40 -14.19 -2.76 -10.12
CA ARG A 40 -14.29 -1.29 -10.07
C ARG A 40 -13.90 -0.73 -8.71
N LYS A 41 -14.36 -1.36 -7.61
CA LYS A 41 -14.03 -0.96 -6.24
C LYS A 41 -12.53 -1.03 -5.95
N SER A 42 -11.88 -2.10 -6.37
CA SER A 42 -10.44 -2.30 -6.17
C SER A 42 -9.61 -1.33 -7.00
N ALA A 43 -10.02 -1.08 -8.24
CA ALA A 43 -9.39 -0.11 -9.13
C ALA A 43 -9.47 1.32 -8.59
N ILE A 44 -10.64 1.74 -8.09
CA ILE A 44 -10.81 3.06 -7.43
C ILE A 44 -9.85 3.19 -6.26
N ARG A 45 -9.73 2.14 -5.43
CA ARG A 45 -8.82 2.15 -4.28
C ARG A 45 -7.37 2.37 -4.72
N LEU A 46 -6.92 1.66 -5.76
CA LEU A 46 -5.55 1.77 -6.29
C LEU A 46 -5.29 3.17 -6.88
N LEU A 47 -6.20 3.66 -7.73
CA LEU A 47 -6.03 4.94 -8.41
C LEU A 47 -6.14 6.15 -7.48
N ASN A 48 -6.92 6.06 -6.41
CA ASN A 48 -7.00 7.10 -5.37
C ASN A 48 -5.88 7.02 -4.33
N SER A 49 -5.12 5.92 -4.28
CA SER A 49 -4.00 5.81 -3.36
C SER A 49 -2.80 6.59 -3.91
N PRO A 50 -1.99 7.21 -3.04
CA PRO A 50 -0.70 7.74 -3.47
C PRO A 50 0.19 6.59 -3.96
N ILE A 51 0.93 6.82 -5.05
CA ILE A 51 1.93 5.87 -5.57
C ILE A 51 3.11 5.74 -4.62
N ALA A 52 3.39 6.79 -3.84
CA ALA A 52 4.41 6.75 -2.81
C ALA A 52 4.07 5.69 -1.75
N PRO A 53 5.07 4.98 -1.19
CA PRO A 53 4.83 4.09 -0.07
C PRO A 53 4.15 4.92 1.02
N ALA A 54 2.92 4.53 1.39
CA ALA A 54 2.28 5.11 2.56
C ALA A 54 3.30 5.01 3.70
N SER A 55 3.55 6.12 4.40
CA SER A 55 4.41 6.06 5.58
C SER A 55 3.88 4.92 6.44
N VAL A 56 4.77 4.01 6.83
CA VAL A 56 4.42 2.91 7.73
C VAL A 56 4.09 3.54 9.07
N HIS A 57 2.88 4.07 9.19
CA HIS A 57 2.29 4.34 10.47
C HIS A 57 2.07 2.95 11.07
N ASN A 58 2.85 2.64 12.10
CA ASN A 58 2.63 1.46 12.93
C ASN A 58 1.19 1.54 13.47
N ARG A 59 0.25 0.95 12.74
CA ARG A 59 -1.16 0.90 13.15
C ARG A 59 -1.26 -0.16 14.23
N GLY A 60 -1.29 0.29 15.47
CA GLY A 60 -1.37 -0.57 16.65
C GLY A 60 -1.25 0.24 17.93
N ARG A 61 -1.78 -0.29 19.03
CA ARG A 61 -1.61 0.31 20.36
C ARG A 61 -0.11 0.31 20.67
N LYS A 62 0.44 1.46 21.08
CA LYS A 62 1.80 1.53 21.60
C LYS A 62 1.95 0.48 22.72
N PRO A 63 3.07 -0.26 22.78
CA PRO A 63 3.28 -1.25 23.84
C PRO A 63 3.15 -0.59 25.22
N HIS A 64 2.44 -1.25 26.15
CA HIS A 64 2.14 -0.72 27.49
C HIS A 64 3.27 -0.93 28.49
N TYR A 65 4.18 -1.86 28.19
CA TYR A 65 5.25 -2.24 29.10
C TYR A 65 6.55 -1.51 28.75
N ASN A 66 7.27 -1.07 29.79
CA ASN A 66 8.61 -0.52 29.66
C ASN A 66 9.53 -1.59 29.06
N GLN A 67 10.25 -1.22 28.00
CA GLN A 67 11.14 -2.12 27.28
C GLN A 67 12.24 -2.72 28.18
N LYS A 68 12.61 -2.02 29.26
CA LYS A 68 13.50 -2.54 30.31
C LYS A 68 12.86 -3.70 31.10
N ALA A 69 11.60 -3.57 31.50
CA ALA A 69 10.88 -4.62 32.21
C ALA A 69 10.67 -5.87 31.34
N ILE A 70 10.40 -5.69 30.04
CA ILE A 70 10.34 -6.81 29.08
C ILE A 70 11.71 -7.51 28.98
N ARG A 71 12.79 -6.72 28.96
CA ARG A 71 14.17 -7.20 28.90
C ARG A 71 14.54 -8.05 30.11
N ASP A 72 14.13 -7.61 31.29
CA ASP A 72 14.43 -8.26 32.56
C ASP A 72 13.65 -9.57 32.74
N VAL A 73 12.39 -9.62 32.29
CA VAL A 73 11.54 -10.83 32.35
C VAL A 73 11.96 -11.89 31.33
N LEU A 74 12.42 -11.49 30.14
CA LEU A 74 12.75 -12.41 29.05
C LEU A 74 14.18 -12.98 29.09
N GLY A 75 14.91 -12.86 30.22
CA GLY A 75 16.13 -13.62 30.52
C GLY A 75 17.01 -13.92 29.31
N TRP A 76 17.85 -12.96 28.91
CA TRP A 76 18.55 -12.96 27.63
C TRP A 76 19.32 -14.25 27.29
N SER A 77 18.87 -14.94 26.25
CA SER A 77 19.77 -15.81 25.47
C SER A 77 19.70 -15.62 23.95
N HIS A 78 18.72 -14.91 23.36
CA HIS A 78 18.61 -14.87 21.88
C HIS A 78 18.36 -13.50 21.20
N LEU A 79 18.60 -12.35 21.86
CA LEU A 79 18.50 -11.02 21.21
C LEU A 79 19.86 -10.46 20.77
N ARG A 80 20.71 -11.30 20.16
CA ARG A 80 21.92 -10.85 19.45
C ARG A 80 21.94 -11.17 17.96
N ALA A 81 20.86 -11.68 17.40
CA ALA A 81 20.78 -11.93 15.95
C ALA A 81 19.85 -10.91 15.28
N ASN A 82 20.48 -10.07 14.45
CA ASN A 82 19.93 -9.43 13.26
C ASN A 82 19.31 -8.04 13.44
N PHE A 83 20.18 -7.11 13.83
CA PHE A 83 20.12 -5.71 13.39
C PHE A 83 21.42 -5.42 12.60
N ILE A 84 21.49 -5.91 11.34
CA ILE A 84 22.18 -5.31 10.19
C ILE A 84 21.33 -5.66 8.97
#